data_AF-A0A914SMF8-F1
#
_entry.id   AF-A0A914SMF8-F1
#
_cell.length_a   1.000
_cell.length_b   1.000
_cell.length_c   1.000
_cell.angle_alpha   90.00
_cell.angle_beta   90.00
_cell.angle_gamma   90.00
#
_symmetry.space_group_name_H-M   'P 1'
#
loop_
_entity.id
_entity.type
_entity.pdbx_description
1 polymer ?
#
loop_
_entity_poly.entity_id
_entity_poly.type
_entity_poly.pdbx_seq_one_letter_code
_entity_poly.pdbx_strand_id
1 'polypeptide(L)'
;HATIYEYAIQLLHANLVNLDQMGVFEHTSIERLAMESRIHLEWDLKALDQYAGLSFKANFNFALVGYLLKGLRQPFLSTKVLQLIQLILRITAKSSHSNPFILTKETLPYLLALLPFDEKVQQRFRLGSNPEQQNTRSVLQPQWAIQGLQPPDVFTENP
;
A
#
# COMPACT_ATOMS: atom_id res chain seq x y z
N HIS A 1 -0.54 10.03 22.54
CA HIS A 1 -0.38 8.89 21.62
C HIS A 1 0.22 9.26 20.25
N ALA A 2 -0.27 10.30 19.57
CA ALA A 2 0.24 10.67 18.23
C ALA A 2 1.75 11.01 18.20
N THR A 3 2.26 11.69 19.22
CA THR A 3 3.68 12.07 19.33
C THR A 3 4.62 10.87 19.47
N ILE A 4 4.25 9.86 20.27
CA ILE A 4 5.05 8.63 20.44
C ILE A 4 5.14 7.89 19.10
N TYR A 5 4.01 7.79 18.39
CA TYR A 5 3.97 7.14 17.08
C TYR A 5 4.83 7.92 16.07
N GLU A 6 4.79 9.25 16.07
CA GLU A 6 5.67 10.08 15.24
C GLU A 6 7.16 9.84 15.53
N TYR A 7 7.57 9.84 16.81
CA TYR A 7 8.96 9.55 17.17
C TYR A 7 9.37 8.13 16.77
N ALA A 8 8.47 7.15 16.90
CA ALA A 8 8.73 5.79 16.47
C ALA A 8 8.95 5.69 14.96
N ILE A 9 8.16 6.41 14.14
CA ILE A 9 8.33 6.47 12.69
C ILE A 9 9.67 7.12 12.32
N GLN A 10 10.03 8.23 12.99
CA GLN A 10 11.31 8.91 12.74
C GLN A 10 12.51 8.04 13.14
N LEU A 11 12.43 7.37 14.29
CA LEU A 11 13.46 6.46 14.76
C LEU A 11 13.64 5.29 13.79
N LEU A 12 12.54 4.67 13.37
CA LEU A 12 12.58 3.57 12.40
C LEU A 12 13.16 4.03 11.07
N HIS A 13 12.74 5.19 10.55
CA HIS A 13 13.27 5.75 9.32
C HIS A 13 14.78 6.01 9.42
N ALA A 14 15.24 6.68 10.48
CA ALA A 14 16.65 6.96 10.69
C ALA A 14 17.48 5.68 10.80
N ASN A 15 17.00 4.68 11.54
CA ASN A 15 17.67 3.39 11.66
C ASN A 15 17.80 2.69 10.30
N LEU A 16 16.73 2.65 9.50
CA LEU A 16 16.78 2.02 8.17
C LEU A 16 17.70 2.76 7.21
N VAL A 17 17.72 4.09 7.22
CA VAL A 17 18.67 4.88 6.41
C VAL A 17 20.11 4.57 6.80
N ASN A 18 20.43 4.58 8.10
CA ASN A 18 21.79 4.32 8.58
C ASN A 18 22.23 2.89 8.24
N LEU A 19 21.35 1.89 8.44
CA LEU A 19 21.64 0.50 8.10
C LEU A 19 21.83 0.29 6.59
N ASP A 20 21.07 0.99 5.74
CA ASP A 20 21.25 0.98 4.29
C ASP A 20 22.58 1.61 3.87
N GLN A 21 22.97 2.73 4.49
CA GLN A 21 24.27 3.38 4.26
C GLN A 21 25.45 2.51 4.72
N MET A 22 25.28 1.70 5.77
CA MET A 22 26.27 0.73 6.24
C MET A 22 26.33 -0.54 5.36
N GLY A 23 25.49 -0.66 4.34
CA GLY A 23 25.47 -1.82 3.44
C GLY A 23 24.83 -3.08 4.04
N VAL A 24 24.16 -2.99 5.19
CA VAL A 24 23.59 -4.17 5.89
C VAL A 24 22.60 -4.94 5.02
N PHE A 25 21.81 -4.22 4.21
CA PHE A 25 20.77 -4.81 3.36
C PHE A 25 21.28 -5.41 2.05
N GLU A 26 22.60 -5.44 1.83
CA GLU A 26 23.21 -6.18 0.72
C GLU A 26 23.30 -7.68 1.00
N HIS A 27 23.24 -8.07 2.28
CA HIS A 27 23.41 -9.45 2.72
C HIS A 27 22.22 -9.97 3.52
N THR A 28 21.31 -9.09 3.96
CA THR A 28 20.16 -9.47 4.77
C THR A 28 18.92 -8.67 4.39
N SER A 29 17.74 -9.24 4.62
CA SER A 29 16.46 -8.55 4.41
C SER A 29 16.02 -7.82 5.67
N ILE A 30 15.16 -6.79 5.52
CA ILE A 30 14.56 -6.09 6.66
C ILE A 30 13.83 -7.08 7.58
N GLU A 31 13.12 -8.05 7.00
CA GLU A 31 12.43 -9.10 7.75
C GLU A 31 13.39 -9.89 8.63
N ARG A 32 14.50 -10.38 8.06
CA ARG A 32 15.47 -11.18 8.82
C ARG A 32 16.07 -10.37 9.96
N LEU A 33 16.54 -9.16 9.67
CA LEU A 33 17.15 -8.27 10.66
C LEU A 33 16.16 -7.94 11.79
N ALA A 34 14.93 -7.58 11.44
CA ALA A 34 13.90 -7.26 12.40
C ALA A 34 13.55 -8.49 13.24
N MET A 35 13.38 -9.67 12.65
CA MET A 35 13.04 -10.88 13.38
C MET A 35 14.16 -11.39 14.29
N GLU A 36 15.43 -11.25 13.88
CA GLU A 36 16.59 -11.60 14.72
C GLU A 36 16.68 -10.70 15.96
N SER A 37 16.44 -9.40 15.81
CA SER A 37 16.43 -8.48 16.97
C SER A 37 15.31 -8.77 17.98
N ARG A 38 14.27 -9.50 17.57
CA ARG A 38 13.13 -9.85 18.44
C ARG A 38 13.40 -11.02 19.36
N ILE A 39 14.45 -11.81 19.13
CA ILE A 39 14.73 -13.03 19.90
C ILE A 39 14.80 -12.76 21.41
N HIS A 40 15.39 -11.63 21.80
CA HIS A 40 15.54 -11.28 23.23
C HIS A 40 14.25 -10.76 23.89
N LEU A 41 13.23 -10.42 23.09
CA LEU A 41 11.97 -9.81 23.53
C LEU A 41 10.75 -10.59 23.01
N GLU A 42 10.93 -11.88 22.69
CA GLU A 42 9.95 -12.65 21.93
C GLU A 42 8.58 -12.69 22.62
N TRP A 43 8.55 -12.88 23.94
CA TRP A 43 7.30 -12.98 24.71
C TRP A 43 6.50 -11.68 24.69
N ASP A 44 7.15 -10.55 24.97
CA ASP A 44 6.50 -9.24 25.01
C ASP A 44 6.00 -8.82 23.62
N LEU A 45 6.83 -9.03 22.60
CA LEU A 45 6.47 -8.68 21.23
C LEU A 45 5.42 -9.62 20.64
N LYS A 46 5.35 -10.89 21.08
CA LYS A 46 4.28 -11.81 20.69
C LYS A 46 2.94 -11.39 21.27
N ALA A 47 2.91 -10.92 22.52
CA ALA A 47 1.70 -10.36 23.11
C ALA A 47 1.25 -9.08 22.37
N LEU A 48 2.20 -8.23 21.98
CA LEU A 48 1.92 -7.02 21.19
C LEU A 48 1.35 -7.35 19.81
N ASP A 49 1.91 -8.35 19.13
CA ASP A 49 1.42 -8.85 17.83
C ASP A 49 -0.04 -9.34 17.93
N GLN A 50 -0.33 -10.13 18.97
CA GLN A 50 -1.69 -10.63 19.24
C GLN A 50 -2.67 -9.48 19.49
N TYR A 51 -2.28 -8.49 20.31
CA TYR A 51 -3.12 -7.33 20.57
C TYR A 51 -3.44 -6.53 19.30
N ALA A 52 -2.50 -6.45 18.37
CA ALA A 52 -2.71 -5.77 17.10
C ALA A 52 -3.39 -6.63 16.03
N GLY A 53 -3.59 -7.92 16.28
CA GLY A 53 -4.19 -8.85 15.32
C GLY A 53 -3.29 -9.14 14.11
N LEU A 54 -1.97 -9.07 14.28
CA LEU A 54 -0.99 -9.25 13.21
C LEU A 54 -0.01 -10.37 13.55
N SER A 55 0.63 -10.94 12.52
CA SER A 55 1.68 -11.94 12.70
C SER A 55 2.89 -11.58 11.88
N PHE A 56 3.91 -11.01 12.53
CA PHE A 56 5.17 -10.74 11.85
C PHE A 56 5.96 -12.00 11.52
N LYS A 57 5.73 -13.11 12.25
CA LYS A 57 6.36 -14.40 11.97
C LYS A 57 5.83 -15.05 10.69
N ALA A 58 4.53 -14.89 10.39
CA ALA A 58 3.90 -15.48 9.21
C ALA A 58 3.90 -14.54 8.00
N ASN A 59 3.69 -13.24 8.22
CA ASN A 59 3.53 -12.25 7.15
C ASN A 59 4.15 -10.91 7.57
N PHE A 60 5.47 -10.85 7.71
CA PHE A 60 6.21 -9.67 8.15
C PHE A 60 5.84 -8.39 7.37
N ASN A 61 5.96 -8.45 6.04
CA ASN A 61 5.79 -7.28 5.18
C ASN A 61 4.35 -6.70 5.27
N PHE A 62 3.33 -7.55 5.34
CA PHE A 62 1.94 -7.12 5.54
C PHE A 62 1.69 -6.57 6.95
N ALA A 63 2.24 -7.21 7.97
CA ALA A 63 2.13 -6.74 9.35
C ALA A 63 2.76 -5.35 9.51
N LEU A 64 3.97 -5.16 8.96
CA LEU A 64 4.68 -3.87 8.99
C LEU A 64 3.86 -2.77 8.31
N VAL A 65 3.41 -3.01 7.07
CA VAL A 65 2.58 -2.05 6.34
C VAL A 65 1.28 -1.75 7.07
N GLY A 66 0.60 -2.76 7.61
CA GLY A 66 -0.64 -2.58 8.38
C GLY A 66 -0.46 -1.66 9.59
N TYR A 67 0.69 -1.72 10.26
CA TYR A 67 1.04 -0.77 11.31
C TYR A 67 1.32 0.63 10.78
N LEU A 68 2.12 0.75 9.71
CA LEU A 68 2.48 2.04 9.12
C LEU A 68 1.26 2.82 8.64
N LEU A 69 0.29 2.13 8.04
CA LEU A 69 -0.96 2.72 7.54
C LEU A 69 -1.80 3.37 8.65
N LYS A 70 -1.65 2.97 9.92
CA LYS A 70 -2.31 3.65 11.05
C LYS A 70 -1.90 5.12 11.14
N GLY A 71 -0.66 5.44 10.76
CA GLY A 71 -0.12 6.79 10.73
C GLY A 71 -0.71 7.69 9.65
N LEU A 72 -1.25 7.11 8.57
CA LEU A 72 -1.89 7.88 7.49
C LEU A 72 -3.19 8.55 7.93
N ARG A 73 -3.78 8.13 9.05
CA ARG A 73 -4.96 8.77 9.64
C ARG A 73 -4.67 10.19 10.14
N GLN A 74 -3.41 10.55 10.32
CA GLN A 74 -2.97 11.84 10.83
C GLN A 74 -2.32 12.64 9.69
N PRO A 75 -2.95 13.73 9.21
CA PRO A 75 -2.47 14.47 8.04
C PRO A 75 -1.03 14.98 8.15
N PHE A 76 -0.58 15.36 9.34
CA PHE A 76 0.79 15.85 9.57
C PHE A 76 1.85 14.75 9.49
N LEU A 77 1.46 13.48 9.59
CA LEU A 77 2.36 12.33 9.63
C LEU A 77 2.33 11.49 8.34
N SER A 78 1.31 11.68 7.51
CA SER A 78 1.10 10.93 6.27
C SER A 78 2.35 10.94 5.37
N THR A 79 2.93 12.12 5.14
CA THR A 79 4.14 12.27 4.31
C THR A 79 5.33 11.46 4.85
N LYS A 80 5.57 11.50 6.16
CA LYS A 80 6.68 10.76 6.80
C LYS A 80 6.48 9.25 6.68
N VAL A 81 5.24 8.78 6.83
CA VAL A 81 4.89 7.36 6.67
C VAL A 81 5.06 6.92 5.21
N LEU A 82 4.61 7.72 4.24
CA LEU A 82 4.79 7.41 2.82
C LEU A 82 6.26 7.34 2.43
N GLN A 83 7.07 8.29 2.89
CA GLN A 83 8.53 8.28 2.69
C GLN A 83 9.17 7.02 3.29
N LEU A 84 8.74 6.62 4.49
CA LEU A 84 9.20 5.38 5.13
C LEU A 84 8.80 4.14 4.32
N ILE A 85 7.57 4.06 3.81
CA ILE A 85 7.13 2.93 2.97
C ILE A 85 7.95 2.88 1.67
N GLN A 86 8.21 4.03 1.02
CA GLN A 86 9.07 4.11 -0.15
C GLN A 86 10.51 3.68 0.15
N LEU A 87 11.06 4.08 1.29
CA LEU A 87 12.38 3.65 1.75
C LEU A 87 12.44 2.13 1.93
N ILE A 88 11.45 1.54 2.62
CA ILE A 88 11.37 0.10 2.85
C ILE A 88 11.26 -0.65 1.52
N LEU A 89 10.43 -0.16 0.58
CA LEU A 89 10.31 -0.76 -0.74
C LEU A 89 11.65 -0.74 -1.50
N ARG A 90 12.36 0.38 -1.47
CA ARG A 90 13.68 0.52 -2.11
C ARG A 90 14.70 -0.44 -1.51
N ILE A 91 14.75 -0.56 -0.19
CA ILE A 91 15.66 -1.48 0.52
C ILE A 91 15.30 -2.94 0.20
N THR A 92 14.01 -3.29 0.22
CA THR A 92 13.53 -4.66 -0.09
C THR A 92 13.91 -5.04 -1.52
N ALA A 93 13.74 -4.13 -2.47
CA ALA A 93 14.14 -4.32 -3.86
C ALA A 93 15.66 -4.52 -4.01
N LYS A 94 16.46 -3.74 -3.27
CA LYS A 94 17.92 -3.86 -3.22
C LYS A 94 18.36 -5.25 -2.72
N SER A 95 17.78 -5.72 -1.61
CA SER A 95 18.08 -7.04 -1.04
C SER A 95 17.72 -8.20 -1.96
N SER A 96 16.69 -8.04 -2.79
CA SER A 96 16.22 -9.05 -3.77
C SER A 96 16.91 -8.93 -5.15
N HIS A 97 17.85 -8.00 -5.34
CA HIS A 97 18.43 -7.64 -6.66
C HIS A 97 17.38 -7.42 -7.75
N SER A 98 16.21 -6.90 -7.38
CA SER A 98 15.03 -6.79 -8.24
C SER A 98 14.60 -5.33 -8.39
N ASN A 99 13.84 -5.04 -9.43
CA ASN A 99 13.23 -3.73 -9.56
C ASN A 99 12.14 -3.54 -8.48
N PRO A 100 12.07 -2.36 -7.82
CA PRO A 100 11.11 -2.12 -6.73
C PRO A 100 9.64 -2.21 -7.17
N PHE A 101 9.36 -2.05 -8.46
CA PHE A 101 8.01 -2.11 -9.01
C PHE A 101 7.63 -3.50 -9.55
N ILE A 102 8.46 -4.53 -9.34
CA ILE A 102 8.08 -5.91 -9.65
C ILE A 102 7.21 -6.44 -8.52
N LEU A 103 6.11 -7.10 -8.88
CA LEU A 103 5.18 -7.69 -7.93
C LEU A 103 5.73 -9.02 -7.41
N THR A 104 6.23 -9.02 -6.18
CA THR A 104 6.67 -10.23 -5.45
C THR A 104 5.92 -10.32 -4.14
N LYS A 105 5.98 -11.47 -3.45
CA LYS A 105 5.37 -11.61 -2.11
C LYS A 105 5.91 -10.58 -1.10
N GLU A 106 7.15 -10.15 -1.28
CA GLU A 106 7.85 -9.20 -0.40
C GLU A 106 7.49 -7.75 -0.74
N THR A 107 7.43 -7.39 -2.02
CA THR A 107 7.16 -6.01 -2.48
C THR A 107 5.66 -5.67 -2.54
N LEU A 108 4.79 -6.67 -2.69
CA LEU A 108 3.35 -6.52 -2.83
C LEU A 108 2.70 -5.63 -1.74
N PRO A 109 2.97 -5.83 -0.44
CA PRO A 109 2.32 -5.04 0.61
C PRO A 109 2.65 -3.55 0.52
N TYR A 110 3.91 -3.23 0.21
CA TYR A 110 4.38 -1.86 0.09
C TYR A 110 3.82 -1.17 -1.15
N LEU A 111 3.76 -1.88 -2.29
CA LEU A 111 3.18 -1.37 -3.52
C LEU A 111 1.68 -1.11 -3.36
N LEU A 112 0.94 -2.02 -2.71
CA LEU A 112 -0.48 -1.81 -2.40
C LEU A 112 -0.71 -0.59 -1.50
N ALA A 113 0.16 -0.37 -0.52
CA ALA A 113 0.08 0.78 0.36
C ALA A 113 0.39 2.12 -0.34
N LEU A 114 1.29 2.11 -1.32
CA LEU A 114 1.66 3.30 -2.10
C LEU A 114 0.68 3.58 -3.26
N LEU A 115 -0.06 2.58 -3.73
CA LEU A 115 -0.95 2.68 -4.89
C LEU A 115 -1.88 3.91 -4.85
N PRO A 116 -2.57 4.25 -3.75
CA PRO A 116 -3.43 5.44 -3.73
C PRO A 116 -2.69 6.78 -3.60
N PHE A 117 -1.39 6.78 -3.30
CA PHE A 117 -0.63 7.99 -2.95
C PHE A 117 0.54 8.31 -3.89
N ASP A 118 1.01 7.34 -4.69
CA ASP A 118 2.20 7.49 -5.54
C ASP A 118 1.84 7.34 -7.03
N GLU A 119 1.95 8.43 -7.77
CA GLU A 119 1.66 8.48 -9.21
C GLU A 119 2.55 7.53 -10.03
N LYS A 120 3.80 7.28 -9.60
CA LYS A 120 4.72 6.38 -10.33
C LYS A 120 4.26 4.93 -10.22
N VAL A 121 3.79 4.55 -9.05
CA VAL A 121 3.17 3.24 -8.81
C VAL A 121 1.91 3.13 -9.66
N GLN A 122 1.03 4.14 -9.62
CA GLN A 122 -0.17 4.15 -10.46
C GLN A 122 0.13 4.04 -11.95
N GLN A 123 1.13 4.77 -12.46
CA GLN A 123 1.51 4.69 -13.88
C GLN A 123 2.04 3.31 -14.27
N ARG A 124 2.80 2.65 -13.39
CA ARG A 124 3.31 1.29 -13.61
C ARG A 124 2.20 0.24 -13.59
N PHE A 125 1.19 0.40 -12.74
CA PHE A 125 0.07 -0.54 -12.57
C PHE A 125 -1.21 -0.12 -13.30
N ARG A 126 -1.18 0.98 -14.04
CA ARG A 126 -2.22 1.34 -15.02
C ARG A 126 -2.25 0.23 -16.06
N LEU A 127 -3.14 -0.72 -15.85
CA LEU A 127 -3.62 -1.66 -16.86
C LEU A 127 -4.17 -0.85 -18.03
N GLY A 128 -3.31 -0.59 -19.03
CA GLY A 128 -3.66 -0.07 -20.35
C GLY A 128 -4.81 0.93 -20.41
N SER A 129 -4.67 2.13 -19.85
CA SER A 129 -5.40 3.27 -20.42
C SER A 129 -4.60 3.78 -21.61
N ASN A 130 -4.68 3.06 -22.73
CA ASN A 130 -4.23 3.59 -24.00
C ASN A 130 -5.07 4.85 -24.30
N PRO A 131 -4.50 6.05 -24.44
CA PRO A 131 -5.29 7.26 -24.68
C PRO A 131 -6.07 7.21 -26.00
N GLU A 132 -5.77 6.27 -26.91
CA GLU A 132 -6.54 6.05 -28.15
C GLU A 132 -7.86 5.27 -28.00
N GLN A 133 -8.17 4.70 -26.83
CA GLN A 133 -9.45 4.00 -26.60
C GLN A 133 -10.48 4.81 -25.79
N GLN A 134 -10.15 6.01 -25.31
CA GLN A 134 -11.12 6.87 -24.62
C GLN A 134 -12.17 7.48 -25.55
N ASN A 135 -12.01 7.42 -26.88
CA ASN A 135 -13.03 7.93 -27.79
C ASN A 135 -14.13 6.91 -28.15
N THR A 136 -14.08 5.68 -27.64
CA THR A 136 -15.11 4.67 -27.93
C THR A 136 -15.38 3.74 -26.75
N ARG A 137 -15.68 4.28 -25.56
CA ARG A 137 -16.48 3.56 -24.52
C ARG A 137 -16.89 4.45 -23.35
N SER A 138 -17.41 5.64 -23.66
CA SER A 138 -18.38 6.31 -22.78
C SER A 138 -19.79 5.93 -23.22
N VAL A 139 -20.05 4.61 -23.33
CA VAL A 139 -21.38 4.04 -23.58
C VAL A 139 -21.54 2.83 -22.66
N LEU A 140 -21.56 3.11 -21.36
CA LEU A 140 -22.36 2.34 -20.44
C LEU A 140 -23.20 3.35 -19.68
N GLN A 141 -24.24 3.86 -20.36
CA GLN A 141 -25.38 4.41 -19.64
C GLN A 141 -25.85 3.33 -18.67
N PRO A 142 -26.05 3.65 -17.38
CA PRO A 142 -26.51 2.66 -16.44
C PRO A 142 -27.94 2.24 -16.82
N GLN A 143 -28.21 0.93 -16.81
CA GLN A 143 -29.42 0.33 -17.38
C GLN A 143 -30.75 0.79 -16.73
N TRP A 144 -30.72 1.54 -15.63
CA TRP A 144 -31.90 2.17 -15.05
C TRP A 144 -32.36 3.43 -15.80
N ALA A 145 -31.53 4.00 -16.69
CA ALA A 145 -31.84 5.21 -17.44
C ALA A 145 -32.77 4.99 -18.66
N ILE A 146 -33.19 3.75 -18.94
CA ILE A 146 -34.07 3.41 -20.08
C ILE A 146 -35.52 3.16 -19.66
N GLN A 147 -35.88 3.31 -18.38
CA GLN A 147 -37.21 2.89 -17.90
C GLN A 147 -38.13 4.03 -17.44
N GLY A 148 -38.08 5.16 -18.13
CA GLY A 148 -38.96 6.29 -17.80
C GLY A 148 -39.16 7.26 -18.95
N LEU A 149 -39.78 6.80 -20.05
CA LEU A 149 -40.42 7.68 -21.03
C LEU A 149 -41.35 6.83 -21.91
N GLN A 150 -42.53 6.51 -21.37
CA GLN A 150 -43.67 6.09 -22.18
C GLN A 150 -44.46 7.37 -22.50
N PRO A 151 -44.52 7.83 -23.76
CA PRO A 151 -45.43 8.93 -24.13
C PRO A 151 -46.89 8.43 -24.09
N PRO A 152 -47.87 9.31 -23.85
CA PRO A 152 -49.26 8.91 -23.79
C PRO A 152 -49.74 8.48 -25.19
N ASP A 153 -50.31 7.27 -25.27
CA ASP A 153 -51.02 6.81 -26.46
C ASP A 153 -52.22 7.73 -26.71
N VAL A 154 -52.16 8.42 -27.85
CA VAL A 154 -53.24 9.23 -28.40
C VAL A 154 -54.35 8.29 -28.85
N PHE A 155 -55.54 8.45 -28.26
CA PHE A 155 -56.78 7.88 -28.74
C PHE A 155 -57.04 8.31 -30.18
N THR A 156 -57.17 7.35 -31.09
CA THR A 156 -57.93 7.54 -32.33
C THR A 156 -58.94 6.40 -32.45
N GLU A 157 -60.17 6.77 -32.15
CA GLU A 157 -61.41 6.05 -32.43
C GLU A 157 -61.56 5.77 -33.93
N ASN A 158 -62.08 4.59 -34.23
CA ASN A 158 -62.52 4.13 -35.55
C ASN A 158 -63.81 4.89 -35.97
N PRO A 159 -64.19 4.93 -37.26
CA PRO A 159 -64.67 3.73 -37.95
C PRO A 159 -64.11 3.48 -39.36
#